data_AF-A0A1M3N376-F1
#
_entry.id   AF-A0A1M3N376-F1
#
_cell.length_a   1.000
_cell.length_b   1.000
_cell.length_c   1.000
_cell.angle_alpha   90.00
_cell.angle_beta   90.00
_cell.angle_gamma   90.00
#
_symmetry.space_group_name_H-M   'P 1'
#
loop_
_entity.id
_entity.type
_entity.pdbx_description
1 polymer ?
#
loop_
_entity_poly.entity_id
_entity_poly.type
_entity_poly.pdbx_seq_one_letter_code
_entity_poly.pdbx_strand_id
1 'polypeptide(L)'
;MRARQLRACAALSVLTLATTASGEEPRRALVFLEWTRAPGAETCLSEEELVEDVEVTLRRRPFAPRAAADRFLRAAIARSESGIGWTARIALSTRDGESLGARDITIENESCAEASEAIVLALSLMVELPLTAAEIEARRHAEEASRWHLEGRLGPAIAVDETLTPAPAANLGLVLRPGQFWPIALDAVASLRSEMSSQQSRYWLASTMLGLSVCPLSTSWSKLRVSGCAGPEITMFTGWGGGFAKNRLGLSSTVGAWVHSDVTYELSRRLHAFVSLGVVATPQQLELTFADPEGVEQRLYRTSFVTALGAAGLAVHFF
;
A
#
# COMPACT_ATOMS: atom_id res chain seq x y z
N MET A 1 6.84 56.27 30.02
CA MET A 1 7.30 55.79 28.70
C MET A 1 6.18 54.99 28.06
N ARG A 2 5.80 55.36 26.83
CA ARG A 2 4.50 55.04 26.20
C ARG A 2 4.49 53.65 25.55
N ALA A 3 3.39 52.95 25.80
CA ALA A 3 2.95 51.74 25.12
C ALA A 3 2.78 51.94 23.60
N ARG A 4 3.15 50.94 22.80
CA ARG A 4 2.70 50.78 21.41
C ARG A 4 2.29 49.32 21.19
N GLN A 5 0.98 49.09 21.27
CA GLN A 5 0.30 47.89 20.83
C GLN A 5 0.26 47.90 19.30
N LEU A 6 0.88 46.90 18.67
CA LEU A 6 0.66 46.59 17.26
C LEU A 6 -0.47 45.55 17.19
N ARG A 7 -1.67 46.02 16.85
CA ARG A 7 -2.81 45.20 16.45
C ARG A 7 -2.54 44.71 15.02
N ALA A 8 -2.15 43.45 14.86
CA ALA A 8 -2.12 42.80 13.56
C ALA A 8 -3.54 42.29 13.23
N CYS A 9 -4.14 42.87 12.20
CA CYS A 9 -5.41 42.42 11.63
C CYS A 9 -5.25 41.00 11.06
N ALA A 10 -5.83 40.00 11.74
CA ALA A 10 -6.03 38.67 11.18
C ALA A 10 -7.15 38.74 10.12
N ALA A 11 -6.77 38.87 8.85
CA ALA A 11 -7.68 38.64 7.74
C ALA A 11 -7.89 37.13 7.60
N LEU A 12 -8.99 36.65 8.20
CA LEU A 12 -9.44 35.27 8.09
C LEU A 12 -10.08 35.08 6.70
N SER A 13 -9.26 34.75 5.70
CA SER A 13 -9.72 34.38 4.36
C SER A 13 -10.41 33.02 4.43
N VAL A 14 -11.73 33.03 4.57
CA VAL A 14 -12.57 31.84 4.46
C VAL A 14 -12.59 31.40 2.98
N LEU A 15 -11.68 30.50 2.62
CA LEU A 15 -11.73 29.74 1.38
C LEU A 15 -12.89 28.74 1.48
N THR A 16 -14.08 29.16 1.06
CA THR A 16 -15.18 28.26 0.73
C THR A 16 -14.77 27.41 -0.48
N LEU A 17 -14.16 26.26 -0.20
CA LEU A 17 -14.03 25.16 -1.15
C LEU A 17 -15.45 24.71 -1.51
N ALA A 18 -15.99 25.25 -2.60
CA ALA A 18 -17.13 24.66 -3.26
C ALA A 18 -16.70 23.28 -3.74
N THR A 19 -16.96 22.25 -2.92
CA THR A 19 -16.93 20.87 -3.36
C THR A 19 -17.98 20.75 -4.44
N THR A 20 -17.55 20.86 -5.69
CA THR A 20 -18.33 20.36 -6.82
C THR A 20 -18.50 18.87 -6.53
N ALA A 21 -19.66 18.51 -6.00
CA ALA A 21 -20.11 17.14 -5.99
C ALA A 21 -20.31 16.76 -7.45
N SER A 22 -19.22 16.38 -8.12
CA SER A 22 -19.29 15.64 -9.36
C SER A 22 -20.07 14.39 -8.97
N GLY A 23 -21.34 14.34 -9.36
CA GLY A 23 -22.13 13.13 -9.25
C GLY A 23 -21.40 12.08 -10.08
N GLU A 24 -20.60 11.25 -9.42
CA GLU A 24 -19.93 10.15 -10.06
C GLU A 24 -21.06 9.22 -10.52
N GLU A 25 -21.34 9.29 -11.82
CA GLU A 25 -22.38 8.48 -12.43
C GLU A 25 -22.08 7.02 -12.09
N PRO A 26 -23.04 6.27 -11.51
CA PRO A 26 -22.76 4.94 -10.99
C PRO A 26 -22.09 4.10 -12.08
N ARG A 27 -20.82 3.73 -11.87
CA ARG A 27 -20.10 2.90 -12.83
C ARG A 27 -20.87 1.59 -13.00
N ARG A 28 -21.35 1.34 -14.22
CA ARG A 28 -22.09 0.12 -14.56
C ARG A 28 -21.13 -1.07 -14.66
N ALA A 29 -21.61 -2.25 -14.30
CA ALA A 29 -20.83 -3.48 -14.36
C ALA A 29 -20.46 -3.84 -15.82
N LEU A 30 -19.26 -4.38 -16.00
CA LEU A 30 -18.88 -5.09 -17.24
C LEU A 30 -19.30 -6.56 -17.14
N VAL A 31 -19.79 -7.12 -18.24
CA VAL A 31 -20.39 -8.46 -18.27
C VAL A 31 -19.64 -9.34 -19.26
N PHE A 32 -19.37 -10.59 -18.86
CA PHE A 32 -18.97 -11.63 -19.79
C PHE A 32 -20.20 -12.44 -20.18
N LEU A 33 -20.47 -12.56 -21.49
CA LEU A 33 -21.57 -13.36 -22.02
C LEU A 33 -21.07 -14.77 -22.33
N GLU A 34 -21.84 -15.76 -21.93
CA GLU A 34 -21.69 -17.15 -22.36
C GLU A 34 -23.01 -17.56 -23.02
N TRP A 35 -23.00 -17.66 -24.35
CA TRP A 35 -24.18 -17.97 -25.16
C TRP A 35 -24.15 -19.41 -25.63
N THR A 36 -25.27 -20.12 -25.51
CA THR A 36 -25.39 -21.50 -25.98
C THR A 36 -26.69 -21.70 -26.77
N ARG A 37 -26.56 -22.21 -27.99
CA ARG A 37 -27.70 -22.64 -28.81
C ARG A 37 -27.85 -24.16 -28.71
N ALA A 38 -29.00 -24.61 -28.23
CA ALA A 38 -29.33 -26.03 -28.21
C ALA A 38 -29.66 -26.55 -29.63
N PRO A 39 -29.67 -27.87 -29.86
CA PRO A 39 -30.06 -28.43 -31.16
C PRO A 39 -31.43 -27.94 -31.63
N GLY A 40 -31.53 -27.58 -32.92
CA GLY A 40 -32.73 -26.99 -33.52
C GLY A 40 -32.82 -25.46 -33.37
N ALA A 41 -31.86 -24.82 -32.69
CA ALA A 41 -31.75 -23.36 -32.54
C ALA A 41 -30.64 -22.75 -33.41
N GLU A 42 -30.15 -23.46 -34.43
CA GLU A 42 -29.01 -23.02 -35.26
C GLU A 42 -29.33 -21.77 -36.09
N THR A 43 -30.62 -21.54 -36.37
CA THR A 43 -31.13 -20.36 -37.11
C THR A 43 -31.34 -19.13 -36.21
N CYS A 44 -31.13 -19.26 -34.91
CA CYS A 44 -31.18 -18.16 -33.95
C CYS A 44 -29.88 -17.36 -33.94
N LEU A 45 -29.91 -16.13 -33.39
CA LEU A 45 -28.76 -15.23 -33.34
C LEU A 45 -27.48 -15.92 -32.85
N SER A 46 -26.36 -15.61 -33.51
CA SER A 46 -25.03 -15.94 -33.01
C SER A 46 -24.71 -15.14 -31.75
N GLU A 47 -23.62 -15.51 -31.06
CA GLU A 47 -23.17 -14.74 -29.89
C GLU A 47 -22.80 -13.30 -30.28
N GLU A 48 -22.14 -13.15 -31.43
CA GLU A 48 -21.69 -11.86 -31.95
C GLU A 48 -22.87 -10.94 -32.32
N GLU A 49 -23.88 -11.48 -33.02
CA GLU A 49 -25.10 -10.73 -33.37
C GLU A 49 -25.87 -10.32 -32.10
N LEU A 50 -25.97 -11.22 -31.12
CA LEU A 50 -26.63 -10.96 -29.84
C LEU A 50 -25.91 -9.87 -29.03
N VAL A 51 -24.57 -9.87 -29.01
CA VAL A 51 -23.76 -8.82 -28.40
C VAL A 51 -24.01 -7.48 -29.09
N GLU A 52 -23.97 -7.44 -30.42
CA GLU A 52 -24.19 -6.22 -31.21
C GLU A 52 -25.58 -5.63 -30.94
N ASP A 53 -26.63 -6.44 -30.97
CA ASP A 53 -28.01 -5.99 -30.74
C ASP A 53 -28.22 -5.43 -29.33
N VAL A 54 -27.61 -6.06 -28.31
CA VAL A 54 -27.66 -5.56 -26.93
C VAL A 54 -26.86 -4.26 -26.79
N GLU A 55 -25.71 -4.12 -27.45
CA GLU A 55 -24.93 -2.88 -27.46
C GLU A 55 -25.67 -1.72 -28.12
N VAL A 56 -26.33 -1.98 -29.26
CA VAL A 56 -27.18 -1.01 -29.96
C VAL A 56 -28.34 -0.59 -29.06
N THR A 57 -29.00 -1.55 -28.42
CA THR A 57 -30.13 -1.30 -27.50
C THR A 57 -29.70 -0.43 -26.32
N LEU A 58 -28.54 -0.72 -25.70
CA LEU A 58 -28.03 0.00 -24.54
C LEU A 58 -27.26 1.28 -24.89
N ARG A 59 -26.95 1.50 -26.17
CA ARG A 59 -26.09 2.59 -26.68
C ARG A 59 -24.73 2.68 -25.97
N ARG A 60 -24.18 1.53 -25.57
CA ARG A 60 -22.87 1.40 -24.92
C ARG A 60 -22.33 -0.02 -25.12
N ARG A 61 -21.08 -0.23 -24.73
CA ARG A 61 -20.43 -1.55 -24.75
C ARG A 61 -20.34 -2.13 -23.34
N PRO A 62 -21.30 -2.96 -22.88
CA PRO A 62 -21.27 -3.54 -21.54
C PRO A 62 -20.45 -4.82 -21.48
N PHE A 63 -20.16 -5.44 -22.63
CA PHE A 63 -19.48 -6.73 -22.66
C PHE A 63 -17.97 -6.56 -22.64
N ALA A 64 -17.30 -7.44 -21.91
CA ALA A 64 -15.85 -7.45 -21.78
C ALA A 64 -15.32 -8.89 -21.79
N PRO A 65 -14.03 -9.10 -22.15
CA PRO A 65 -13.38 -10.39 -21.98
C PRO A 65 -13.49 -10.89 -20.54
N ARG A 66 -13.52 -12.22 -20.35
CA ARG A 66 -13.69 -12.87 -19.04
C ARG A 66 -12.79 -12.32 -17.93
N ALA A 67 -11.55 -11.96 -18.23
CA ALA A 67 -10.60 -11.41 -17.26
C ALA A 67 -10.95 -10.01 -16.74
N ALA A 68 -11.73 -9.23 -17.50
CA ALA A 68 -12.10 -7.86 -17.18
C ALA A 68 -13.56 -7.73 -16.70
N ALA A 69 -14.39 -8.78 -16.85
CA ALA A 69 -15.80 -8.73 -16.50
C ALA A 69 -16.04 -8.77 -14.97
N ASP A 70 -16.97 -7.95 -14.50
CA ASP A 70 -17.44 -7.93 -13.12
C ASP A 70 -18.49 -9.03 -12.86
N ARG A 71 -19.22 -9.42 -13.91
CA ARG A 71 -20.32 -10.39 -13.85
C ARG A 71 -20.30 -11.38 -15.01
N PHE A 72 -20.97 -12.50 -14.80
CA PHE A 72 -21.14 -13.58 -15.77
C PHE A 72 -22.61 -13.74 -16.12
N LEU A 73 -22.93 -13.58 -17.39
CA LEU A 73 -24.28 -13.76 -17.93
C LEU A 73 -24.29 -15.01 -18.80
N ARG A 74 -24.94 -16.06 -18.32
CA ARG A 74 -25.13 -17.32 -19.03
C ARG A 74 -26.50 -17.32 -19.65
N ALA A 75 -26.57 -17.44 -20.97
CA ALA A 75 -27.82 -17.47 -21.69
C ALA A 75 -27.86 -18.66 -22.64
N ALA A 76 -28.98 -19.37 -22.67
CA ALA A 76 -29.19 -20.48 -23.57
C ALA A 76 -30.58 -20.42 -24.18
N ILE A 77 -30.70 -20.81 -25.44
CA ILE A 77 -31.98 -20.95 -26.15
C ILE A 77 -32.15 -22.39 -26.64
N ALA A 78 -33.36 -22.91 -26.46
CA ALA A 78 -33.76 -24.23 -26.93
C ALA A 78 -35.18 -24.19 -27.50
N ARG A 79 -35.52 -25.17 -28.34
CA ARG A 79 -36.92 -25.42 -28.69
C ARG A 79 -37.71 -25.80 -27.43
N SER A 80 -38.97 -25.35 -27.38
CA SER A 80 -39.89 -25.78 -26.33
C SER A 80 -40.07 -27.30 -26.35
N GLU A 81 -40.34 -27.90 -25.19
CA GLU A 81 -40.63 -29.35 -25.07
C GLU A 81 -41.84 -29.77 -25.91
N SER A 82 -42.78 -28.86 -26.15
CA SER A 82 -43.94 -29.09 -27.03
C SER A 82 -43.57 -29.15 -28.52
N GLY A 83 -42.34 -28.79 -28.89
CA GLY A 83 -41.91 -28.61 -30.28
C GLY A 83 -42.42 -27.32 -30.94
N ILE A 84 -43.34 -26.60 -30.28
CA ILE A 84 -43.91 -25.33 -30.75
C ILE A 84 -43.38 -24.22 -29.83
N GLY A 85 -42.68 -23.25 -30.42
CA GLY A 85 -42.09 -22.15 -29.66
C GLY A 85 -40.63 -22.37 -29.26
N TRP A 86 -40.18 -21.50 -28.36
CA TRP A 86 -38.81 -21.43 -27.84
C TRP A 86 -38.82 -21.25 -26.33
N THR A 87 -37.78 -21.77 -25.67
CA THR A 87 -37.49 -21.50 -24.26
C THR A 87 -36.07 -20.94 -24.16
N ALA A 88 -35.93 -19.81 -23.48
CA ALA A 88 -34.64 -19.21 -23.17
C ALA A 88 -34.43 -19.20 -21.65
N ARG A 89 -33.24 -19.61 -21.21
CA ARG A 89 -32.80 -19.55 -19.82
C ARG A 89 -31.65 -18.58 -19.71
N ILE A 90 -31.78 -17.60 -18.84
CA ILE A 90 -30.78 -16.55 -18.62
C ILE A 90 -30.45 -16.50 -17.14
N ALA A 91 -29.18 -16.60 -16.79
CA ALA A 91 -28.70 -16.53 -15.41
C ALA A 91 -27.56 -15.52 -15.30
N LEU A 92 -27.62 -14.65 -14.30
CA LEU A 92 -26.58 -13.67 -13.99
C LEU A 92 -25.94 -14.02 -12.65
N SER A 93 -24.61 -13.99 -12.61
CA SER A 93 -23.84 -14.18 -11.38
C SER A 93 -22.71 -13.18 -11.25
N THR A 94 -22.23 -12.97 -10.03
CA THR A 94 -21.01 -12.20 -9.74
C THR A 94 -19.77 -12.93 -10.26
N ARG A 95 -18.61 -12.25 -10.22
CA ARG A 95 -17.31 -12.87 -10.54
C ARG A 95 -16.99 -14.08 -9.66
N ASP A 96 -17.45 -14.08 -8.42
CA ASP A 96 -17.22 -15.15 -7.45
C ASP A 96 -18.26 -16.30 -7.56
N GLY A 97 -19.19 -16.20 -8.51
CA GLY A 97 -20.21 -17.23 -8.78
C GLY A 97 -21.49 -17.09 -7.95
N GLU A 98 -21.63 -16.04 -7.15
CA GLU A 98 -22.87 -15.74 -6.42
C GLU A 98 -24.00 -15.42 -7.43
N SER A 99 -25.15 -16.08 -7.29
CA SER A 99 -26.27 -15.86 -8.21
C SER A 99 -26.97 -14.53 -7.91
N LEU A 100 -27.05 -13.66 -8.92
CA LEU A 100 -27.78 -12.39 -8.86
C LEU A 100 -29.22 -12.53 -9.37
N GLY A 101 -29.53 -13.66 -10.01
CA GLY A 101 -30.87 -13.99 -10.49
C GLY A 101 -30.87 -14.83 -11.76
N ALA A 102 -32.02 -15.41 -12.07
CA ALA A 102 -32.25 -16.14 -13.30
C ALA A 102 -33.67 -15.83 -13.83
N ARG A 103 -33.84 -15.96 -15.14
CA ARG A 103 -35.13 -15.85 -15.83
C ARG A 103 -35.25 -16.95 -16.87
N ASP A 104 -36.40 -17.62 -16.85
CA ASP A 104 -36.83 -18.51 -17.91
C ASP A 104 -37.92 -17.77 -18.71
N ILE A 105 -37.78 -17.75 -20.03
CA ILE A 105 -38.69 -17.07 -20.97
C ILE A 105 -39.21 -18.12 -21.94
N THR A 106 -40.53 -18.27 -21.99
CA THR A 106 -41.20 -19.11 -23.00
C THR A 106 -41.82 -18.22 -24.06
N ILE A 107 -41.49 -18.46 -25.32
CA ILE A 107 -42.01 -17.73 -26.48
C ILE A 107 -42.83 -18.72 -27.30
N GLU A 108 -44.12 -18.46 -27.49
CA GLU A 108 -45.03 -19.36 -28.19
C GLU A 108 -44.90 -19.31 -29.73
N ASN A 109 -44.12 -18.37 -30.26
CA ASN A 109 -43.94 -18.21 -31.71
C ASN A 109 -42.93 -19.22 -32.28
N GLU A 110 -43.21 -19.74 -33.48
CA GLU A 110 -42.33 -20.65 -34.21
C GLU A 110 -41.03 -19.99 -34.70
N SER A 111 -41.05 -18.68 -34.97
CA SER A 111 -39.93 -17.89 -35.52
C SER A 111 -38.87 -17.58 -34.47
N CYS A 112 -37.61 -17.88 -34.79
CA CYS A 112 -36.52 -17.51 -33.87
C CYS A 112 -36.23 -16.00 -33.87
N ALA A 113 -36.64 -15.24 -34.90
CA ALA A 113 -36.43 -13.80 -34.92
C ALA A 113 -37.15 -13.11 -33.75
N GLU A 114 -38.43 -13.44 -33.54
CA GLU A 114 -39.20 -12.89 -32.42
C GLU A 114 -38.68 -13.35 -31.05
N ALA A 115 -38.23 -14.61 -30.95
CA ALA A 115 -37.58 -15.11 -29.74
C ALA A 115 -36.30 -14.33 -29.43
N SER A 116 -35.53 -13.99 -30.45
CA SER A 116 -34.28 -13.26 -30.33
C SER A 116 -34.49 -11.82 -29.84
N GLU A 117 -35.51 -11.12 -30.36
CA GLU A 117 -35.89 -9.78 -29.88
C GLU A 117 -36.23 -9.78 -28.38
N ALA A 118 -37.00 -10.77 -27.92
CA ALA A 118 -37.33 -10.92 -26.51
C ALA A 118 -36.09 -11.19 -25.64
N ILE A 119 -35.14 -11.98 -26.15
CA ILE A 119 -33.88 -12.28 -25.45
C ILE A 119 -32.99 -11.04 -25.39
N VAL A 120 -32.82 -10.30 -26.48
CA VAL A 120 -32.05 -9.03 -26.52
C VAL A 120 -32.56 -8.06 -25.45
N LEU A 121 -33.88 -7.90 -25.35
CA LEU A 121 -34.49 -7.05 -24.32
C LEU A 121 -34.19 -7.57 -22.90
N ALA A 122 -34.37 -8.87 -22.65
CA ALA A 122 -34.13 -9.46 -21.35
C ALA A 122 -32.65 -9.35 -20.91
N LEU A 123 -31.71 -9.60 -21.83
CA LEU A 123 -30.28 -9.43 -21.57
C LEU A 123 -29.95 -7.96 -21.29
N SER A 124 -30.49 -7.03 -22.08
CA SER A 124 -30.31 -5.59 -21.88
C SER A 124 -30.70 -5.17 -20.46
N LEU A 125 -31.86 -5.62 -19.97
CA LEU A 125 -32.33 -5.34 -18.61
C LEU A 125 -31.43 -5.95 -17.53
N MET A 126 -30.96 -7.19 -17.71
CA MET A 126 -30.07 -7.84 -16.73
C MET A 126 -28.67 -7.20 -16.70
N VAL A 127 -28.17 -6.74 -17.83
CA VAL A 127 -26.89 -6.04 -17.97
C VAL A 127 -26.92 -4.63 -17.34
N GLU A 128 -28.09 -4.01 -17.23
CA GLU A 128 -28.26 -2.71 -16.57
C GLU A 128 -28.44 -2.78 -15.05
N LEU A 129 -28.47 -3.97 -14.45
CA LEU A 129 -28.56 -4.10 -13.00
C LEU A 129 -27.40 -3.36 -12.32
N PRO A 130 -27.66 -2.45 -11.36
CA PRO A 130 -26.60 -1.73 -10.67
C PRO A 130 -25.71 -2.68 -9.89
N LEU A 131 -24.46 -2.28 -9.65
CA LEU A 131 -23.58 -2.99 -8.72
C LEU A 131 -24.20 -2.97 -7.32
N THR A 132 -24.17 -4.11 -6.65
CA THR A 132 -24.56 -4.22 -5.24
C THR A 132 -23.56 -3.46 -4.37
N ALA A 133 -23.96 -3.06 -3.16
CA ALA A 133 -23.06 -2.40 -2.23
C ALA A 133 -21.81 -3.26 -1.89
N ALA A 134 -21.99 -4.58 -1.81
CA ALA A 134 -20.91 -5.53 -1.60
C ALA A 134 -19.92 -5.55 -2.77
N GLU A 135 -20.39 -5.59 -4.02
CA GLU A 135 -19.54 -5.51 -5.21
C GLU A 135 -18.77 -4.17 -5.27
N ILE A 136 -19.45 -3.05 -4.94
CA ILE A 136 -18.81 -1.72 -4.91
C ILE A 136 -17.70 -1.70 -3.85
N GLU A 137 -17.94 -2.22 -2.66
CA GLU A 137 -16.95 -2.24 -1.59
C GLU A 137 -15.79 -3.19 -1.90
N ALA A 138 -16.07 -4.38 -2.44
CA ALA A 138 -15.04 -5.31 -2.89
C ALA A 138 -14.15 -4.70 -3.97
N ARG A 139 -14.75 -3.99 -4.94
CA ARG A 139 -14.00 -3.26 -5.97
C ARG A 139 -13.19 -2.12 -5.38
N ARG A 140 -13.76 -1.34 -4.46
CA ARG A 140 -13.02 -0.28 -3.75
C ARG A 140 -11.82 -0.86 -3.02
N HIS A 141 -11.99 -1.97 -2.30
CA HIS A 141 -10.90 -2.67 -1.63
C HIS A 141 -9.86 -3.19 -2.62
N ALA A 142 -10.26 -3.75 -3.76
CA ALA A 142 -9.33 -4.23 -4.78
C ALA A 142 -8.55 -3.08 -5.44
N GLU A 143 -9.23 -1.95 -5.72
CA GLU A 143 -8.60 -0.74 -6.26
C GLU A 143 -7.64 -0.12 -5.22
N GLU A 144 -8.05 -0.03 -3.96
CA GLU A 144 -7.21 0.46 -2.85
C GLU A 144 -6.01 -0.47 -2.62
N ALA A 145 -6.22 -1.79 -2.66
CA ALA A 145 -5.17 -2.80 -2.62
C ALA A 145 -4.31 -2.87 -3.90
N SER A 146 -4.58 -2.04 -4.91
CA SER A 146 -3.69 -1.90 -6.08
C SER A 146 -2.86 -0.63 -6.03
N ARG A 147 -3.19 0.32 -5.14
CA ARG A 147 -2.49 1.59 -5.04
C ARG A 147 -1.20 1.42 -4.25
N TRP A 148 -0.13 2.01 -4.79
CA TRP A 148 1.13 2.13 -4.08
C TRP A 148 0.99 3.22 -3.04
N HIS A 149 1.29 2.90 -1.78
CA HIS A 149 1.32 3.90 -0.72
C HIS A 149 2.75 4.19 -0.29
N LEU A 150 3.08 5.47 -0.20
CA LEU A 150 4.34 5.94 0.36
C LEU A 150 4.10 6.64 1.69
N GLU A 151 4.78 6.17 2.72
CA GLU A 151 4.79 6.76 4.06
C GLU A 151 6.20 7.26 4.39
N GLY A 152 6.32 8.49 4.88
CA GLY A 152 7.57 9.02 5.44
C GLY A 152 7.49 9.14 6.95
N ARG A 153 8.56 8.73 7.63
CA ARG A 153 8.69 8.71 9.09
C ARG A 153 9.83 9.61 9.53
N LEU A 154 9.61 10.36 10.61
CA LEU A 154 10.64 11.18 11.23
C LEU A 154 10.44 11.21 12.74
N GLY A 155 11.51 11.00 13.50
CA GLY A 155 11.45 11.08 14.95
C GLY A 155 12.80 11.02 15.65
N PRO A 156 12.86 11.42 16.94
CA PRO A 156 13.99 11.08 17.79
C PRO A 156 14.18 9.56 17.93
N ALA A 157 15.42 9.18 18.15
CA ALA A 157 15.82 7.80 18.39
C ALA A 157 16.89 7.70 19.49
N ILE A 158 17.11 6.50 19.98
CA ILE A 158 18.14 6.14 20.95
C ILE A 158 18.82 4.86 20.46
N ALA A 159 20.15 4.85 20.46
CA ALA A 159 20.95 3.67 20.17
C ALA A 159 21.67 3.18 21.44
N VAL A 160 21.53 1.90 21.77
CA VAL A 160 22.16 1.27 22.93
C VAL A 160 23.03 0.13 22.43
N ASP A 161 24.32 0.20 22.73
CA ASP A 161 25.31 -0.81 22.33
C ASP A 161 25.51 -1.86 23.44
N GLU A 162 26.48 -2.77 23.27
CA GLU A 162 26.79 -3.81 24.27
C GLU A 162 27.26 -3.25 25.62
N THR A 163 27.73 -2.00 25.68
CA THR A 163 28.12 -1.34 26.93
C THR A 163 26.91 -0.80 27.70
N LEU A 164 25.70 -0.93 27.14
CA LEU A 164 24.45 -0.37 27.66
C LEU A 164 24.47 1.15 27.76
N THR A 165 25.35 1.83 27.01
CA THR A 165 25.43 3.28 26.99
C THR A 165 24.49 3.84 25.93
N PRO A 166 23.42 4.58 26.31
CA PRO A 166 22.51 5.16 25.33
C PRO A 166 23.16 6.34 24.61
N ALA A 167 22.98 6.41 23.29
CA ALA A 167 23.33 7.56 22.47
C ALA A 167 22.09 8.20 21.87
N PRO A 168 21.97 9.53 21.90
CA PRO A 168 20.91 10.23 21.19
C PRO A 168 21.06 10.02 19.68
N ALA A 169 19.93 9.83 19.02
CA ALA A 169 19.85 9.60 17.59
C ALA A 169 18.62 10.29 16.96
N ALA A 170 18.61 10.33 15.64
CA ALA A 170 17.46 10.71 14.83
C ALA A 170 17.15 9.59 13.83
N ASN A 171 15.88 9.30 13.62
CA ASN A 171 15.38 8.32 12.66
C ASN A 171 14.64 9.03 11.53
N LEU A 172 14.94 8.63 10.30
CA LEU A 172 14.22 8.96 9.07
C LEU A 172 13.87 7.64 8.39
N GLY A 173 12.60 7.41 8.07
CA GLY A 173 12.15 6.20 7.40
C GLY A 173 11.28 6.49 6.18
N LEU A 174 11.35 5.63 5.17
CA LEU A 174 10.44 5.60 4.03
C LEU A 174 9.87 4.20 3.89
N VAL A 175 8.54 4.06 3.91
CA VAL A 175 7.86 2.78 3.74
C VAL A 175 7.03 2.81 2.48
N LEU A 176 7.36 1.91 1.56
CA LEU A 176 6.62 1.67 0.33
C LEU A 176 5.73 0.44 0.54
N ARG A 177 4.41 0.62 0.43
CA ARG A 177 3.42 -0.46 0.57
C ARG A 177 2.81 -0.76 -0.80
N PRO A 178 3.31 -1.79 -1.51
CA PRO A 178 2.56 -2.38 -2.60
C PRO A 178 1.34 -3.11 -2.03
N GLY A 179 0.23 -3.16 -2.75
CA GLY A 179 -0.96 -3.83 -2.20
C GLY A 179 -1.06 -5.34 -2.46
N GLN A 180 -0.14 -5.93 -3.24
CA GLN A 180 -0.03 -7.39 -3.42
C GLN A 180 1.27 -8.01 -2.86
N PHE A 181 2.23 -7.21 -2.38
CA PHE A 181 3.53 -7.69 -1.89
C PHE A 181 3.78 -7.17 -0.47
N TRP A 182 4.83 -7.68 0.18
CA TRP A 182 5.22 -7.19 1.50
C TRP A 182 5.72 -5.74 1.41
N PRO A 183 5.41 -4.89 2.42
CA PRO A 183 6.00 -3.57 2.52
C PRO A 183 7.52 -3.61 2.50
N ILE A 184 8.12 -2.61 1.85
CA ILE A 184 9.56 -2.40 1.81
C ILE A 184 9.85 -1.11 2.57
N ALA A 185 10.76 -1.16 3.53
CA ALA A 185 11.17 -0.01 4.32
C ALA A 185 12.64 0.32 4.07
N LEU A 186 12.91 1.62 3.93
CA LEU A 186 14.25 2.20 3.91
C LEU A 186 14.38 3.10 5.14
N ASP A 187 15.24 2.71 6.07
CA ASP A 187 15.42 3.40 7.34
C ASP A 187 16.84 3.96 7.46
N ALA A 188 16.95 5.18 7.99
CA ALA A 188 18.19 5.85 8.29
C ALA A 188 18.20 6.28 9.76
N VAL A 189 19.23 5.88 10.51
CA VAL A 189 19.41 6.28 11.91
C VAL A 189 20.77 6.94 12.06
N ALA A 190 20.78 8.20 12.47
CA ALA A 190 22.00 8.96 12.74
C ALA A 190 22.14 9.17 14.24
N SER A 191 23.24 8.69 14.84
CA SER A 191 23.53 8.86 16.26
C SER A 191 24.85 9.60 16.49
N LEU A 192 24.94 10.32 17.60
CA LEU A 192 26.14 11.04 18.00
C LEU A 192 26.54 10.62 19.43
N ARG A 193 27.78 10.15 19.57
CA ARG A 193 28.41 9.83 20.86
C ARG A 193 29.52 10.83 21.13
N SER A 194 29.66 11.22 22.39
CA SER A 194 30.80 12.01 22.87
C SER A 194 31.35 11.35 24.11
N GLU A 195 32.64 11.10 24.11
CA GLU A 195 33.33 10.51 25.25
C GLU A 195 34.53 11.36 25.63
N MET A 196 34.84 11.35 26.93
CA MET A 196 35.95 12.08 27.52
C MET A 196 36.96 11.06 28.00
N SER A 197 38.17 11.11 27.44
CA SER A 197 39.27 10.26 27.86
C SER A 197 39.79 10.68 29.23
N SER A 198 40.47 9.76 29.91
CA SER A 198 41.18 10.00 31.17
C SER A 198 42.21 11.12 31.09
N GLN A 199 42.76 11.41 29.91
CA GLN A 199 43.74 12.48 29.65
C GLN A 199 43.11 13.83 29.23
N GLN A 200 41.84 14.09 29.55
CA GLN A 200 41.11 15.32 29.16
C GLN A 200 40.92 15.52 27.64
N SER A 201 41.28 14.56 26.78
CA SER A 201 40.91 14.61 25.36
C SER A 201 39.44 14.28 25.19
N ARG A 202 38.77 15.01 24.29
CA ARG A 202 37.36 14.80 23.94
C ARG A 202 37.27 14.34 22.51
N TYR A 203 36.54 13.26 22.29
CA TYR A 203 36.26 12.77 20.96
C TYR A 203 34.74 12.65 20.75
N TRP A 204 34.37 12.77 19.48
CA TRP A 204 33.02 12.62 18.99
C TRP A 204 33.01 11.53 17.93
N LEU A 205 32.00 10.67 18.02
CA LEU A 205 31.74 9.61 17.07
C LEU A 205 30.32 9.80 16.56
N ALA A 206 30.17 10.12 15.28
CA ALA A 206 28.88 10.02 14.62
C ALA A 206 28.79 8.71 13.85
N SER A 207 27.63 8.08 13.89
CA SER A 207 27.34 6.91 13.10
C SER A 207 26.02 7.07 12.37
N THR A 208 25.99 6.66 11.10
CA THR A 208 24.79 6.64 10.26
C THR A 208 24.52 5.22 9.82
N MET A 209 23.40 4.65 10.25
CA MET A 209 22.91 3.34 9.85
C MET A 209 21.89 3.51 8.72
N LEU A 210 22.01 2.72 7.66
CA LEU A 210 21.07 2.66 6.54
C LEU A 210 20.59 1.22 6.40
N GLY A 211 19.30 0.98 6.61
CA GLY A 211 18.67 -0.34 6.50
C GLY A 211 17.68 -0.41 5.35
N LEU A 212 17.71 -1.53 4.60
CA LEU A 212 16.67 -1.88 3.63
C LEU A 212 15.99 -3.15 4.11
N SER A 213 14.71 -3.09 4.42
CA SER A 213 13.99 -4.22 5.04
C SER A 213 12.67 -4.53 4.35
N VAL A 214 12.22 -5.78 4.50
CA VAL A 214 10.89 -6.24 4.11
C VAL A 214 10.07 -6.54 5.36
N CYS A 215 8.77 -6.26 5.33
CA CYS A 215 7.89 -6.39 6.49
C CYS A 215 6.80 -7.48 6.29
N PRO A 216 7.14 -8.77 6.36
CA PRO A 216 6.21 -9.86 6.08
C PRO A 216 5.13 -10.02 7.16
N LEU A 217 5.40 -9.56 8.38
CA LEU A 217 4.46 -9.62 9.50
C LEU A 217 3.79 -8.26 9.61
N SER A 218 2.49 -8.19 9.32
CA SER A 218 1.69 -6.99 9.55
C SER A 218 0.31 -7.38 10.04
N THR A 219 -0.15 -6.71 11.09
CA THR A 219 -1.49 -6.88 11.63
C THR A 219 -2.06 -5.52 12.00
N SER A 220 -3.36 -5.33 11.80
CA SER A 220 -4.05 -4.08 12.11
C SER A 220 -5.27 -4.35 12.97
N TRP A 221 -5.39 -3.58 14.05
CA TRP A 221 -6.53 -3.59 14.97
C TRP A 221 -7.04 -2.16 15.12
N SER A 222 -8.17 -1.86 14.48
CA SER A 222 -8.74 -0.50 14.47
C SER A 222 -7.71 0.52 13.95
N LYS A 223 -7.34 1.52 14.75
CA LYS A 223 -6.35 2.56 14.44
C LYS A 223 -4.90 2.16 14.67
N LEU A 224 -4.65 0.98 15.22
CA LEU A 224 -3.32 0.51 15.58
C LEU A 224 -2.83 -0.53 14.55
N ARG A 225 -1.60 -0.35 14.07
CA ARG A 225 -0.94 -1.28 13.15
C ARG A 225 0.38 -1.71 13.78
N VAL A 226 0.66 -3.01 13.73
CA VAL A 226 1.94 -3.58 14.17
C VAL A 226 2.58 -4.27 12.98
N SER A 227 3.86 -3.97 12.71
CA SER A 227 4.64 -4.63 11.67
C SER A 227 5.99 -5.13 12.20
N GLY A 228 6.46 -6.25 11.66
CA GLY A 228 7.80 -6.79 11.88
C GLY A 228 8.57 -6.83 10.58
N CYS A 229 9.76 -6.25 10.56
CA CYS A 229 10.59 -6.06 9.39
C CYS A 229 11.99 -6.64 9.61
N ALA A 230 12.61 -7.13 8.54
CA ALA A 230 13.98 -7.63 8.56
C ALA A 230 14.70 -7.36 7.23
N GLY A 231 16.01 -7.13 7.27
CA GLY A 231 16.83 -6.97 6.08
C GLY A 231 18.28 -6.58 6.36
N PRO A 232 19.08 -6.35 5.30
CA PRO A 232 20.45 -5.88 5.44
C PRO A 232 20.55 -4.40 5.84
N GLU A 233 21.65 -4.05 6.46
CA GLU A 233 22.04 -2.67 6.77
C GLU A 233 23.52 -2.41 6.49
N ILE A 234 23.82 -1.13 6.35
CA ILE A 234 25.19 -0.59 6.26
C ILE A 234 25.32 0.49 7.34
N THR A 235 26.36 0.42 8.16
CA THR A 235 26.67 1.48 9.14
C THR A 235 27.93 2.21 8.74
N MET A 236 27.89 3.54 8.72
CA MET A 236 29.02 4.41 8.46
C MET A 236 29.44 5.10 9.75
N PHE A 237 30.72 5.05 10.10
CA PHE A 237 31.29 5.69 11.29
C PHE A 237 32.20 6.84 10.88
N THR A 238 32.01 8.00 11.50
CA THR A 238 32.90 9.16 11.37
C THR A 238 33.31 9.64 12.76
N GLY A 239 34.61 9.61 13.01
CA GLY A 239 35.21 10.03 14.27
C GLY A 239 36.04 11.30 14.11
N TRP A 240 35.91 12.23 15.06
CA TRP A 240 36.78 13.41 15.17
C TRP A 240 36.99 13.76 16.64
N GLY A 241 38.05 14.49 16.96
CA GLY A 241 38.27 14.94 18.33
C GLY A 241 39.35 16.00 18.44
N GLY A 242 39.46 16.61 19.61
CA GLY A 242 40.40 17.68 19.92
C GLY A 242 41.36 17.29 21.05
N GLY A 243 42.53 17.92 21.06
CA GLY A 243 43.59 17.63 22.05
C GLY A 243 44.61 16.57 21.60
N PHE A 244 44.59 16.17 20.33
CA PHE A 244 45.57 15.26 19.73
C PHE A 244 46.66 16.02 18.97
N ALA A 245 47.86 15.44 18.86
CA ALA A 245 48.95 16.05 18.10
C ALA A 245 48.65 16.21 16.60
N LYS A 246 47.73 15.39 16.05
CA LYS A 246 47.22 15.53 14.67
C LYS A 246 45.72 15.26 14.63
N ASN A 247 44.94 16.19 14.07
CA ASN A 247 43.52 15.95 13.75
C ASN A 247 43.45 14.85 12.69
N ARG A 248 42.74 13.76 12.98
CA ARG A 248 42.44 12.71 12.00
C ARG A 248 40.92 12.55 11.90
N LEU A 249 40.42 12.56 10.67
CA LEU A 249 39.07 12.10 10.33
C LEU A 249 39.20 10.62 9.94
N GLY A 250 38.54 9.75 10.69
CA GLY A 250 38.41 8.33 10.33
C GLY A 250 37.04 8.09 9.70
N LEU A 251 37.00 7.49 8.51
CA LEU A 251 35.77 6.98 7.90
C LEU A 251 35.88 5.47 7.79
N SER A 252 34.89 4.76 8.32
CA SER A 252 34.81 3.30 8.20
C SER A 252 33.36 2.87 8.03
N SER A 253 33.15 1.65 7.53
CA SER A 253 31.82 1.09 7.36
C SER A 253 31.76 -0.38 7.75
N THR A 254 30.58 -0.80 8.20
CA THR A 254 30.24 -2.20 8.47
C THR A 254 28.97 -2.59 7.73
N VAL A 255 28.79 -3.89 7.52
CA VAL A 255 27.57 -4.50 6.95
C VAL A 255 27.08 -5.58 7.90
N GLY A 256 25.76 -5.76 8.01
CA GLY A 256 25.18 -6.78 8.89
C GLY A 256 23.73 -7.12 8.55
N ALA A 257 22.94 -7.44 9.59
CA ALA A 257 21.49 -7.53 9.49
C ALA A 257 20.74 -6.67 10.54
N TRP A 258 19.55 -6.18 10.18
CA TRP A 258 18.64 -5.42 11.03
C TRP A 258 17.28 -6.11 11.09
N VAL A 259 16.78 -6.34 12.31
CA VAL A 259 15.38 -6.73 12.59
C VAL A 259 14.71 -5.65 13.43
N HIS A 260 13.49 -5.24 13.08
CA HIS A 260 12.73 -4.28 13.88
C HIS A 260 11.23 -4.52 13.86
N SER A 261 10.54 -3.95 14.83
CA SER A 261 9.10 -3.92 14.94
C SER A 261 8.62 -2.49 15.08
N ASP A 262 7.59 -2.13 14.31
CA ASP A 262 6.92 -0.85 14.39
C ASP A 262 5.51 -1.01 14.95
N VAL A 263 5.12 -0.06 15.80
CA VAL A 263 3.74 0.16 16.23
C VAL A 263 3.33 1.54 15.74
N THR A 264 2.31 1.60 14.90
CA THR A 264 1.79 2.84 14.30
C THR A 264 0.35 3.07 14.77
N TYR A 265 0.04 4.29 15.19
CA TYR A 265 -1.29 4.71 15.63
C TYR A 265 -1.82 5.85 14.75
N GLU A 266 -3.00 5.66 14.16
CA GLU A 266 -3.66 6.66 13.31
C GLU A 266 -4.20 7.84 14.13
N LEU A 267 -3.57 9.01 13.96
CA LEU A 267 -4.06 10.28 14.51
C LEU A 267 -5.10 10.91 13.57
N SER A 268 -4.87 10.79 12.25
CA SER A 268 -5.76 11.20 11.17
C SER A 268 -5.49 10.38 9.91
N ARG A 269 -6.31 10.54 8.85
CA ARG A 269 -6.15 9.82 7.57
C ARG A 269 -4.77 9.93 6.92
N ARG A 270 -3.96 10.95 7.26
CA ARG A 270 -2.61 11.15 6.69
C ARG A 270 -1.49 11.20 7.72
N LEU A 271 -1.81 11.25 9.01
CA LEU A 271 -0.83 11.49 10.07
C LEU A 271 -0.96 10.39 11.11
N HIS A 272 0.16 9.76 11.41
CA HIS A 272 0.25 8.67 12.37
C HIS A 272 1.37 8.97 13.38
N ALA A 273 1.21 8.49 14.61
CA ALA A 273 2.32 8.36 15.54
C ALA A 273 2.96 6.99 15.35
N PHE A 274 4.28 6.88 15.49
CA PHE A 274 4.96 5.59 15.46
C PHE A 274 5.90 5.42 16.65
N VAL A 275 6.10 4.16 17.03
CA VAL A 275 7.15 3.68 17.93
C VAL A 275 7.82 2.50 17.24
N SER A 276 9.15 2.49 17.19
CA SER A 276 9.94 1.43 16.58
C SER A 276 10.96 0.89 17.58
N LEU A 277 11.14 -0.42 17.60
CA LEU A 277 12.14 -1.12 18.40
C LEU A 277 12.88 -2.09 17.49
N GLY A 278 14.20 -2.06 17.50
CA GLY A 278 15.00 -2.89 16.61
C GLY A 278 16.33 -3.31 17.20
N VAL A 279 16.95 -4.27 16.52
CA VAL A 279 18.28 -4.78 16.82
C VAL A 279 19.04 -4.89 15.52
N VAL A 280 20.28 -4.38 15.53
CA VAL A 280 21.25 -4.48 14.45
C VAL A 280 22.36 -5.42 14.89
N ALA A 281 22.73 -6.37 14.02
CA ALA A 281 23.77 -7.35 14.25
C ALA A 281 24.86 -7.21 13.17
N THR A 282 26.03 -6.69 13.54
CA THR A 282 27.19 -6.52 12.64
C THR A 282 28.30 -7.49 13.03
N PRO A 283 28.65 -8.49 12.20
CA PRO A 283 29.71 -9.44 12.52
C PRO A 283 31.12 -8.82 12.53
N GLN A 284 31.26 -7.60 12.01
CA GLN A 284 32.54 -6.89 11.93
C GLN A 284 32.74 -6.01 13.16
N GLN A 285 33.92 -6.11 13.77
CA GLN A 285 34.36 -5.16 14.78
C GLN A 285 35.42 -4.23 14.21
N LEU A 286 35.16 -2.94 14.37
CA LEU A 286 36.10 -1.88 14.05
C LEU A 286 36.67 -1.35 15.35
N GLU A 287 38.00 -1.30 15.44
CA GLU A 287 38.69 -0.57 16.49
C GLU A 287 39.10 0.79 15.93
N LEU A 288 38.60 1.86 16.54
CA LEU A 288 39.05 3.22 16.27
C LEU A 288 40.21 3.53 17.20
N THR A 289 41.42 3.57 16.63
CA THR A 289 42.64 3.95 17.36
C THR A 289 43.05 5.38 17.04
N PHE A 290 43.70 6.02 18.00
CA PHE A 290 44.38 7.30 17.84
C PHE A 290 45.77 7.20 18.43
N ALA A 291 46.72 7.94 17.86
CA ALA A 291 48.00 8.15 18.51
C ALA A 291 47.88 9.36 19.43
N ASP A 292 48.27 9.21 20.69
CA ASP A 292 48.39 10.32 21.65
C ASP A 292 49.56 11.26 21.28
N PRO A 293 49.80 12.37 22.01
CA PRO A 293 50.91 13.28 21.70
C PRO A 293 52.30 12.63 21.73
N GLU A 294 52.47 11.52 22.46
CA GLU A 294 53.72 10.74 22.52
C GLU A 294 53.82 9.73 21.36
N GLY A 295 52.78 9.62 20.54
CA GLY A 295 52.70 8.71 19.40
C GLY A 295 52.22 7.30 19.77
N VAL A 296 51.77 7.08 21.02
CA VAL A 296 51.28 5.78 21.47
C VAL A 296 49.85 5.57 21.00
N GLU A 297 49.59 4.46 20.32
CA GLU A 297 48.24 4.11 19.87
C GLU A 297 47.36 3.72 21.06
N GLN A 298 46.28 4.47 21.25
CA GLN A 298 45.24 4.20 22.23
C GLN A 298 43.93 3.83 21.50
N ARG A 299 43.20 2.86 22.04
CA ARG A 299 41.89 2.46 21.51
C ARG A 299 40.83 3.38 22.09
N LEU A 300 40.09 4.09 21.24
CA LEU A 300 38.97 4.94 21.68
C LEU A 300 37.70 4.12 21.79
N TYR A 301 37.41 3.39 20.73
CA TYR A 301 36.11 2.79 20.56
C TYR A 301 36.24 1.48 19.80
N ARG A 302 35.46 0.50 20.24
CA ARG A 302 35.28 -0.78 19.56
C ARG A 302 33.81 -0.92 19.26
N THR A 303 33.45 -1.12 18.00
CA THR A 303 32.05 -1.32 17.63
C THR A 303 31.52 -2.61 18.27
N SER A 304 30.29 -2.57 18.78
CA SER A 304 29.59 -3.76 19.27
C SER A 304 29.16 -4.67 18.13
N PHE A 305 29.00 -5.97 18.41
CA PHE A 305 28.36 -6.89 17.47
C PHE A 305 26.86 -6.66 17.40
N VAL A 306 26.26 -6.23 18.52
CA VAL A 306 24.82 -5.99 18.62
C VAL A 306 24.55 -4.57 19.10
N THR A 307 23.64 -3.86 18.41
CA THR A 307 23.13 -2.56 18.82
C THR A 307 21.60 -2.60 18.86
N ALA A 308 21.01 -2.27 20.00
CA ALA A 308 19.58 -2.06 20.13
C ALA A 308 19.21 -0.61 19.76
N LEU A 309 18.09 -0.46 19.06
CA LEU A 309 17.56 0.81 18.58
C LEU A 309 16.13 0.99 19.09
N GLY A 310 15.80 2.21 19.51
CA GLY A 310 14.43 2.63 19.78
C GLY A 310 14.16 3.98 19.14
N ALA A 311 13.01 4.14 18.49
CA ALA A 311 12.60 5.41 17.89
C ALA A 311 11.12 5.66 18.17
N ALA A 312 10.74 6.94 18.23
CA ALA A 312 9.33 7.34 18.29
C ALA A 312 9.15 8.66 17.57
N GLY A 313 8.03 8.86 16.88
CA GLY A 313 7.82 10.07 16.11
C GLY A 313 6.51 10.12 15.35
N LEU A 314 6.52 10.84 14.24
CA LEU A 314 5.37 11.01 13.36
C LEU A 314 5.65 10.40 11.99
N ALA A 315 4.60 9.84 11.40
CA ALA A 315 4.60 9.32 10.05
C ALA A 315 3.50 10.01 9.22
N VAL A 316 3.83 10.33 7.97
CA VAL A 316 2.93 11.01 7.03
C VAL A 316 2.73 10.14 5.79
N HIS A 317 1.47 9.88 5.44
CA HIS A 317 1.11 9.26 4.15
C HIS A 317 1.03 10.30 3.05
N PHE A 318 1.73 10.06 1.94
CA PHE A 318 1.78 11.00 0.82
C PHE A 318 0.71 10.71 -0.25
N PHE A 319 0.49 9.45 -0.60
CA PHE A 319 -0.47 8.99 -1.61
C PHE A 319 -0.91 7.55 -1.37
#